data_AF-A0AAD4HRS1-F1
#
_entry.id   AF-A0AAD4HRS1-F1
#
_cell.length_a   1.000
_cell.length_b   1.000
_cell.length_c   1.000
_cell.angle_alpha   90.00
_cell.angle_beta   90.00
_cell.angle_gamma   90.00
#
_symmetry.space_group_name_H-M   'P 1'
#
loop_
_entity.id
_entity.type
_entity.pdbx_description
1 polymer ?
#
loop_
_entity_poly.entity_id
_entity_poly.type
_entity_poly.pdbx_seq_one_letter_code
_entity_poly.pdbx_strand_id
1 'polypeptide(L)'
;MASKAKSSDVKVLKGQEAEDAILQYLKRMNRPFGAVDVAANLKGAVPKAATQKILVALAERGEIVQKTYGKTSFFVANQASIDTVPADKLTELEVECKTVEDSNNVLAVEVKAITAELSKLKNCPTDEELEAQIASTKKEVSTRLSPIVQLTGRLVPLRSGAPLISAEELVKIDVDWAKWRAQWTRRRKVFMTLVFAHPLTLPDHQRIRYIQSFWQLATDSLPPQEAEILLEDLGMEFDTTEHKTLEKGPLCAIQATNARSNLKRKRG
;
A
#
# COMPACT_ATOMS: atom_id res chain seq x y z
N MET A 1 -13.40 -24.94 -26.91
CA MET A 1 -12.88 -26.33 -26.89
C MET A 1 -12.19 -26.56 -25.56
N ALA A 2 -12.92 -27.05 -24.55
CA ALA A 2 -12.37 -27.31 -23.22
C ALA A 2 -11.68 -28.68 -23.22
N SER A 3 -10.36 -28.69 -23.14
CA SER A 3 -9.57 -29.91 -22.95
C SER A 3 -9.75 -30.38 -21.51
N LYS A 4 -10.56 -31.43 -21.33
CA LYS A 4 -10.68 -32.14 -20.06
C LYS A 4 -9.33 -32.76 -19.72
N ALA A 5 -8.76 -32.37 -18.58
CA ALA A 5 -7.54 -32.95 -18.04
C ALA A 5 -7.70 -34.48 -17.89
N LYS A 6 -6.76 -35.24 -18.48
CA LYS A 6 -6.68 -36.70 -18.31
C LYS A 6 -6.34 -36.99 -16.85
N SER A 7 -7.22 -37.71 -16.16
CA SER A 7 -6.94 -38.28 -14.85
C SER A 7 -5.78 -39.27 -14.95
N SER A 8 -4.83 -39.15 -14.02
CA SER A 8 -3.76 -40.09 -13.64
C SER A 8 -3.87 -41.50 -14.22
N ASP A 9 -2.77 -41.99 -14.79
CA ASP A 9 -2.57 -43.36 -15.29
C ASP A 9 -2.97 -44.40 -14.22
N VAL A 10 -4.19 -44.92 -14.29
CA VAL A 10 -4.68 -45.98 -13.41
C VAL A 10 -4.24 -47.30 -14.01
N LYS A 11 -3.34 -48.01 -13.32
CA LYS A 11 -2.86 -49.34 -13.71
C LYS A 11 -4.06 -50.26 -13.95
N VAL A 12 -4.25 -50.69 -15.20
CA VAL A 12 -5.33 -51.60 -15.58
C VAL A 12 -5.05 -52.97 -14.98
N LEU A 13 -5.89 -53.39 -14.03
CA LEU A 13 -5.82 -54.70 -13.39
C LEU A 13 -6.33 -55.77 -14.37
N LYS A 14 -5.68 -56.93 -14.40
CA LYS A 14 -5.99 -58.02 -15.34
C LYS A 14 -6.16 -59.34 -14.60
N GLY A 15 -7.00 -60.22 -15.15
CA GLY A 15 -7.18 -61.57 -14.63
C GLY A 15 -7.74 -61.58 -13.20
N GLN A 16 -7.20 -62.46 -12.36
CA GLN A 16 -7.65 -62.68 -10.98
C GLN A 16 -7.58 -61.41 -10.11
N GLU A 17 -6.57 -60.56 -10.29
CA GLU A 17 -6.44 -59.29 -9.55
C GLU A 17 -7.64 -58.36 -9.78
N ALA A 18 -8.22 -58.39 -10.99
CA ALA A 18 -9.41 -57.60 -11.30
C ALA A 18 -10.68 -58.20 -10.67
N GLU A 19 -10.77 -59.53 -10.58
CA GLU A 19 -11.88 -60.21 -9.92
C GLU A 19 -11.89 -59.96 -8.42
N ASP A 20 -10.72 -60.10 -7.78
CA ASP A 20 -10.55 -59.86 -6.35
C ASP A 20 -10.83 -58.41 -5.99
N ALA A 21 -10.37 -57.45 -6.81
CA ALA A 21 -10.65 -56.03 -6.59
C ALA A 21 -12.14 -55.71 -6.68
N ILE A 22 -12.86 -56.30 -7.65
CA ILE A 22 -14.32 -56.12 -7.80
C ILE A 22 -15.06 -56.74 -6.62
N LEU A 23 -14.68 -57.96 -6.22
CA LEU A 23 -15.30 -58.66 -5.10
C LEU A 23 -15.04 -57.94 -3.78
N GLN A 24 -13.82 -57.49 -3.53
CA GLN A 24 -13.46 -56.72 -2.34
C GLN A 24 -14.24 -55.40 -2.29
N TYR A 25 -14.38 -54.72 -3.43
CA TYR A 25 -15.18 -53.50 -3.54
C TYR A 25 -16.65 -53.75 -3.21
N LEU A 26 -17.25 -54.80 -3.77
CA LEU A 26 -18.65 -55.17 -3.51
C LEU A 26 -18.89 -55.56 -2.05
N LYS A 27 -17.97 -56.34 -1.44
CA LYS A 27 -18.05 -56.70 -0.02
C LYS A 27 -17.90 -55.49 0.90
N ARG A 28 -16.98 -54.58 0.59
CA ARG A 28 -16.74 -53.37 1.39
C ARG A 28 -17.93 -52.41 1.35
N MET A 29 -18.52 -52.21 0.17
CA MET A 29 -19.62 -51.25 0.00
C MET A 29 -20.98 -51.84 0.37
N ASN A 30 -21.14 -53.17 0.26
CA ASN A 30 -22.33 -53.95 0.58
C ASN A 30 -23.66 -53.35 0.06
N ARG A 31 -23.62 -52.66 -1.10
CA ARG A 31 -24.75 -52.01 -1.75
C ARG A 31 -24.99 -52.63 -3.13
N PRO A 32 -26.22 -52.66 -3.65
CA PRO A 32 -26.49 -53.07 -5.03
C PRO A 32 -25.88 -52.10 -6.04
N PHE A 33 -25.09 -52.62 -6.97
CA PHE A 33 -24.51 -51.83 -8.06
C PHE A 33 -24.78 -52.46 -9.43
N GLY A 34 -24.89 -51.61 -10.46
CA GLY A 34 -24.82 -52.05 -11.85
C GLY A 34 -23.38 -52.19 -12.33
N ALA A 35 -23.16 -52.95 -13.41
CA ALA A 35 -21.81 -53.15 -13.98
C ALA A 35 -21.13 -51.84 -14.43
N VAL A 36 -21.91 -50.84 -14.85
CA VAL A 36 -21.41 -49.50 -15.23
C VAL A 36 -20.88 -48.75 -14.00
N ASP A 37 -21.63 -48.80 -12.90
CA ASP A 37 -21.30 -48.08 -11.67
C ASP A 37 -20.05 -48.66 -11.01
N VAL A 38 -19.92 -49.98 -11.00
CA VAL A 38 -18.71 -50.65 -10.48
C VAL A 38 -17.47 -50.22 -11.26
N ALA A 39 -17.53 -50.22 -12.59
CA ALA A 39 -16.40 -49.80 -13.43
C ALA A 39 -16.03 -48.30 -13.22
N ALA A 40 -17.03 -47.45 -13.00
CA ALA A 40 -16.82 -46.02 -12.71
C ALA A 40 -16.21 -45.81 -11.31
N ASN A 41 -16.70 -46.52 -10.29
CA ASN A 41 -16.21 -46.42 -8.91
C ASN A 41 -14.79 -46.96 -8.73
N LEU A 42 -14.40 -47.95 -9.55
CA LEU A 42 -13.02 -48.43 -9.66
C LEU A 42 -12.10 -47.50 -10.48
N LYS A 43 -12.59 -46.30 -10.86
CA LYS A 43 -11.84 -45.25 -11.58
C LYS A 43 -11.14 -45.74 -12.85
N GLY A 44 -11.72 -46.72 -13.54
CA GLY A 44 -11.14 -47.28 -14.76
C GLY A 44 -10.04 -48.32 -14.55
N ALA A 45 -9.80 -48.79 -13.31
CA ALA A 45 -8.87 -49.90 -13.04
C ALA A 45 -9.27 -51.21 -13.75
N VAL A 46 -10.57 -51.41 -13.99
CA VAL A 46 -11.10 -52.51 -14.80
C VAL A 46 -11.99 -51.95 -15.91
N PRO A 47 -11.78 -52.31 -17.19
CA PRO A 47 -12.63 -51.86 -18.28
C PRO A 47 -14.09 -52.28 -18.09
N LYS A 48 -15.05 -51.46 -18.55
CA LYS A 48 -16.49 -51.71 -18.42
C LYS A 48 -16.93 -53.09 -18.93
N ALA A 49 -16.43 -53.49 -20.10
CA ALA A 49 -16.76 -54.79 -20.69
C ALA A 49 -16.19 -55.97 -19.88
N ALA A 50 -14.99 -55.80 -19.31
CA ALA A 50 -14.38 -56.81 -18.45
C ALA A 50 -15.12 -56.91 -17.10
N THR A 51 -15.48 -55.77 -16.52
CA THR A 51 -16.26 -55.69 -15.27
C THR A 51 -17.58 -56.44 -15.38
N GLN A 52 -18.32 -56.26 -16.48
CA GLN A 52 -19.58 -56.98 -16.68
C GLN A 52 -19.38 -58.51 -16.78
N LYS A 53 -18.35 -58.97 -17.48
CA LYS A 53 -18.05 -60.41 -17.59
C LYS A 53 -17.63 -61.00 -16.24
N ILE A 54 -16.77 -60.32 -15.51
CA ILE A 54 -16.29 -60.73 -14.18
C ILE A 54 -17.45 -60.80 -13.19
N LEU A 55 -18.36 -59.82 -13.19
CA LEU A 55 -19.54 -59.83 -12.31
C LEU A 55 -20.47 -61.00 -12.61
N VAL A 56 -20.71 -61.32 -13.88
CA VAL A 56 -21.51 -62.50 -14.24
C VAL A 56 -20.81 -63.79 -13.80
N ALA A 57 -19.51 -63.92 -14.03
CA ALA A 57 -18.74 -65.08 -13.58
C ALA A 57 -18.70 -65.24 -12.04
N LEU A 58 -18.60 -64.13 -11.29
CA LEU A 58 -18.70 -64.12 -9.83
C LEU A 58 -20.11 -64.50 -9.35
N ALA A 59 -21.14 -64.13 -10.11
CA ALA A 59 -22.52 -64.50 -9.80
C ALA A 59 -22.79 -65.99 -10.06
N GLU A 60 -22.23 -66.54 -11.14
CA GLU A 60 -22.28 -67.97 -11.45
C GLU A 60 -21.52 -68.82 -10.41
N ARG A 61 -20.41 -68.30 -9.86
CA ARG A 61 -19.68 -68.92 -8.74
C ARG A 61 -20.43 -68.84 -7.40
N GLY A 62 -21.51 -68.07 -7.31
CA GLY A 62 -22.31 -67.91 -6.10
C GLY A 62 -21.72 -66.98 -5.03
N GLU A 63 -20.62 -66.29 -5.34
CA GLU A 63 -19.97 -65.34 -4.43
C GLU A 63 -20.72 -64.01 -4.35
N ILE A 64 -21.42 -63.65 -5.42
CA ILE A 64 -22.31 -62.48 -5.48
C ILE A 64 -23.68 -62.89 -6.02
N VAL A 65 -24.71 -62.14 -5.63
CA VAL A 65 -26.08 -62.36 -6.08
C VAL A 65 -26.38 -61.41 -7.22
N GLN A 66 -26.79 -61.97 -8.37
CA GLN A 66 -27.29 -61.22 -9.52
C GLN A 66 -28.81 -61.15 -9.49
N LYS A 67 -29.37 -59.94 -9.61
CA LYS A 67 -30.80 -59.70 -9.85
C LYS A 67 -30.98 -58.92 -11.13
N THR A 68 -31.84 -59.40 -12.01
CA THR A 68 -32.17 -58.76 -13.29
C THR A 68 -33.49 -58.02 -13.17
N TYR A 69 -33.50 -56.75 -13.58
CA TYR A 69 -34.70 -55.93 -13.69
C TYR A 69 -34.82 -55.44 -15.13
N GLY A 70 -35.63 -56.12 -15.93
CA GLY A 70 -35.76 -55.85 -17.36
C GLY A 70 -34.43 -56.04 -18.09
N LYS A 71 -33.87 -54.94 -18.63
CA LYS A 71 -32.60 -54.95 -19.38
C LYS A 71 -31.35 -54.74 -18.51
N THR A 72 -31.49 -54.41 -17.23
CA THR A 72 -30.37 -54.08 -16.34
C THR A 72 -30.17 -55.14 -15.26
N SER A 73 -28.91 -55.50 -15.01
CA SER A 73 -28.51 -56.45 -13.95
C SER A 73 -27.85 -55.69 -12.81
N PHE A 74 -28.27 -55.99 -11.59
CA PHE A 74 -27.65 -55.50 -10.36
C PHE A 74 -26.96 -56.65 -9.63
N PHE A 75 -25.81 -56.33 -9.06
CA PHE A 75 -24.95 -57.27 -8.35
C PHE A 75 -24.78 -56.80 -6.91
N VAL A 76 -24.91 -57.72 -5.96
CA VAL A 76 -24.74 -57.49 -4.52
C VAL A 76 -23.89 -58.62 -3.94
N ALA A 77 -23.07 -58.35 -2.94
CA ALA A 77 -22.40 -59.41 -2.18
C ALA A 77 -23.44 -60.38 -1.59
N ASN A 78 -23.15 -61.68 -1.56
CA ASN A 78 -24.07 -62.67 -1.01
C ASN A 78 -24.30 -62.42 0.49
N GLN A 79 -25.53 -62.04 0.87
CA GLN A 79 -25.88 -61.80 2.27
C GLN A 79 -26.20 -63.09 3.02
N ALA A 80 -26.50 -64.19 2.32
CA ALA A 80 -26.86 -65.45 2.96
C ALA A 80 -25.66 -66.14 3.64
N SER A 81 -24.44 -65.76 3.25
CA SER A 81 -23.19 -66.22 3.87
C SER A 81 -22.74 -65.37 5.06
N ILE A 82 -23.51 -64.35 5.45
CA ILE A 82 -23.20 -63.51 6.62
C ILE A 82 -23.94 -64.10 7.82
N ASP A 83 -23.22 -64.39 8.90
CA ASP A 83 -23.81 -64.91 10.13
C ASP A 83 -24.85 -63.92 10.69
N THR A 84 -26.02 -64.46 11.05
CA THR A 84 -27.04 -63.68 11.74
C THR A 84 -26.64 -63.50 13.19
N VAL A 85 -26.52 -62.24 13.61
CA VAL A 85 -26.19 -61.90 15.00
C VAL A 85 -27.44 -62.14 15.86
N PRO A 86 -27.35 -62.90 16.98
CA PRO A 86 -28.47 -63.10 17.88
C PRO A 86 -28.89 -61.78 18.55
N ALA A 87 -30.17 -61.69 18.94
CA ALA A 87 -30.76 -60.47 19.49
C ALA A 87 -29.98 -59.92 20.71
N ASP A 88 -29.51 -60.78 21.59
CA ASP A 88 -28.75 -60.37 22.78
C ASP A 88 -27.45 -59.64 22.42
N LYS A 89 -26.68 -60.18 21.46
CA LYS A 89 -25.45 -59.54 20.96
C LYS A 89 -25.72 -58.25 20.21
N LEU A 90 -26.88 -58.11 19.56
CA LEU A 90 -27.28 -56.83 18.95
C LEU A 90 -27.49 -55.77 20.03
N THR A 91 -28.14 -56.11 21.15
CA THR A 91 -28.32 -55.16 22.25
C THR A 91 -26.99 -54.75 22.90
N GLU A 92 -26.04 -55.68 23.04
CA GLU A 92 -24.69 -55.38 23.53
C GLU A 92 -23.95 -54.42 22.59
N LEU A 93 -23.98 -54.69 21.29
CA LEU A 93 -23.35 -53.82 20.28
C LEU A 93 -24.01 -52.44 20.19
N GLU A 94 -25.33 -52.35 20.36
CA GLU A 94 -26.03 -51.07 20.43
C GLU A 94 -25.60 -50.24 21.64
N VAL A 95 -25.37 -50.88 22.78
CA VAL A 95 -24.82 -50.22 23.97
C VAL A 95 -23.39 -49.77 23.70
N GLU A 96 -22.54 -50.63 23.13
CA GLU A 96 -21.16 -50.28 22.80
C GLU A 96 -21.11 -49.11 21.81
N CYS A 97 -21.90 -49.14 20.73
CA CYS A 97 -22.00 -48.04 19.78
C CYS A 97 -22.39 -46.72 20.46
N LYS A 98 -23.38 -46.74 21.35
CA LYS A 98 -23.77 -45.54 22.12
C LYS A 98 -22.63 -45.05 23.01
N THR A 99 -21.93 -45.93 23.71
CA THR A 99 -20.78 -45.51 24.55
C THR A 99 -19.64 -44.91 23.72
N VAL A 100 -19.37 -45.46 22.54
CA VAL A 100 -18.35 -44.94 21.60
C VAL A 100 -18.79 -43.60 21.01
N GLU A 101 -20.07 -43.44 20.68
CA GLU A 101 -20.63 -42.17 20.22
C GLU A 101 -20.55 -41.08 21.30
N ASP A 102 -20.92 -41.40 22.54
CA ASP A 102 -20.85 -40.48 23.67
C ASP A 102 -19.41 -40.05 23.97
N SER A 103 -18.46 -41.00 24.01
CA SER A 103 -17.04 -40.69 24.20
C SER A 103 -16.46 -39.85 23.06
N ASN A 104 -16.83 -40.12 21.81
CA ASN A 104 -16.44 -39.29 20.67
C ASN A 104 -17.02 -37.88 20.75
N ASN A 105 -18.27 -37.73 21.22
CA ASN A 105 -18.88 -36.42 21.43
C ASN A 105 -18.15 -35.60 22.50
N VAL A 106 -17.75 -36.24 23.61
CA VAL A 106 -16.94 -35.61 24.65
C VAL A 106 -15.58 -35.17 24.10
N LEU A 107 -14.85 -36.07 23.44
CA LEU A 107 -13.55 -35.76 22.84
C LEU A 107 -13.65 -34.65 21.79
N ALA A 108 -14.72 -34.61 20.99
CA ALA A 108 -14.94 -33.55 20.01
C ALA A 108 -15.15 -32.18 20.67
N VAL A 109 -15.78 -32.13 21.84
CA VAL A 109 -15.92 -30.89 22.63
C VAL A 109 -14.57 -30.47 23.21
N GLU A 110 -13.81 -31.40 23.77
CA GLU A 110 -12.47 -31.13 24.31
C GLU A 110 -11.51 -30.59 23.25
N VAL A 111 -11.51 -31.19 22.06
CA VAL A 111 -10.71 -30.71 20.92
C VAL A 111 -11.09 -29.27 20.55
N LYS A 112 -12.37 -28.92 20.55
CA LYS A 112 -12.82 -27.53 20.30
C LYS A 112 -12.34 -26.57 21.39
N ALA A 113 -12.38 -26.99 22.66
CA ALA A 113 -11.90 -26.16 23.77
C ALA A 113 -10.38 -25.94 23.68
N ILE A 114 -9.60 -27.00 23.51
CA ILE A 114 -8.13 -26.95 23.42
C ILE A 114 -7.70 -26.15 22.20
N THR A 115 -8.35 -26.31 21.04
CA THR A 115 -8.03 -25.51 19.84
C THR A 115 -8.32 -24.02 20.03
N ALA A 116 -9.38 -23.67 20.75
CA ALA A 116 -9.66 -22.29 21.13
C ALA A 116 -8.58 -21.71 22.06
N GLU A 117 -8.14 -22.47 23.08
CA GLU A 117 -7.05 -22.06 23.97
C GLU A 117 -5.71 -21.92 23.22
N LEU A 118 -5.40 -22.87 22.34
CA LEU A 118 -4.22 -22.82 21.50
C LEU A 118 -4.24 -21.57 20.60
N SER A 119 -5.38 -21.23 20.01
CA SER A 119 -5.50 -20.01 19.20
C SER A 119 -5.30 -18.73 20.03
N LYS A 120 -5.79 -18.70 21.28
CA LYS A 120 -5.57 -17.57 22.19
C LYS A 120 -4.08 -17.41 22.53
N LEU A 121 -3.41 -18.52 22.83
CA LEU A 121 -1.98 -18.53 23.14
C LEU A 121 -1.13 -18.14 21.92
N LYS A 122 -1.44 -18.65 20.73
CA LYS A 122 -0.74 -18.28 19.48
C LYS A 122 -0.91 -16.81 19.08
N ASN A 123 -2.06 -16.22 19.43
CA ASN A 123 -2.32 -14.80 19.17
C ASN A 123 -1.76 -13.90 20.28
N CYS A 124 -1.24 -14.48 21.37
CA CYS A 124 -0.50 -13.73 22.36
C CYS A 124 0.96 -13.62 21.87
N PRO A 125 1.48 -12.41 21.66
CA PRO A 125 2.91 -12.24 21.36
C PRO A 125 3.74 -12.79 22.52
N THR A 126 4.92 -13.31 22.20
CA THR A 126 5.85 -13.81 23.22
C THR A 126 6.42 -12.65 24.04
N ASP A 127 6.95 -12.94 25.23
CA ASP A 127 7.55 -11.91 26.09
C ASP A 127 8.71 -11.17 25.36
N GLU A 128 9.51 -11.89 24.57
CA GLU A 128 10.57 -11.30 23.74
C GLU A 128 10.01 -10.37 22.65
N GLU A 129 8.92 -10.75 21.99
CA GLU A 129 8.25 -9.91 20.99
C GLU A 129 7.61 -8.67 21.62
N LEU A 130 7.03 -8.81 22.82
CA LEU A 130 6.50 -7.69 23.59
C LEU A 130 7.60 -6.72 23.99
N GLU A 131 8.75 -7.21 24.46
CA GLU A 131 9.91 -6.36 24.78
C GLU A 131 10.42 -5.62 23.54
N ALA A 132 10.52 -6.31 22.40
CA ALA A 132 10.91 -5.70 21.13
C ALA A 132 9.91 -4.62 20.68
N GLN A 133 8.60 -4.87 20.80
CA GLN A 133 7.56 -3.89 20.50
C GLN A 133 7.64 -2.69 21.43
N ILE A 134 7.80 -2.89 22.74
CA ILE A 134 7.97 -1.81 23.71
C ILE A 134 9.21 -0.97 23.40
N ALA A 135 10.34 -1.61 23.08
CA ALA A 135 11.57 -0.91 22.70
C ALA A 135 11.38 -0.07 21.43
N SER A 136 10.70 -0.64 20.41
CA SER A 136 10.36 0.07 19.18
C SER A 136 9.46 1.27 19.44
N THR A 137 8.35 1.08 20.17
CA THR A 137 7.43 2.16 20.53
C THR A 137 8.12 3.24 21.36
N LYS A 138 8.97 2.89 22.31
CA LYS A 138 9.77 3.86 23.08
C LYS A 138 10.70 4.66 22.18
N LYS A 139 11.32 4.02 21.18
CA LYS A 139 12.16 4.70 20.18
C LYS A 139 11.34 5.65 19.31
N GLU A 140 10.15 5.26 18.87
CA GLU A 140 9.25 6.14 18.11
C GLU A 140 8.77 7.34 18.95
N VAL A 141 8.47 7.12 20.22
CA VAL A 141 8.10 8.19 21.14
C VAL A 141 9.27 9.16 21.34
N SER A 142 10.49 8.68 21.54
CA SER A 142 11.66 9.54 21.72
C SER A 142 12.02 10.32 20.46
N THR A 143 11.93 9.69 19.28
CA THR A 143 12.17 10.38 18.00
C THR A 143 11.14 11.48 17.75
N ARG A 144 9.86 11.26 18.10
CA ARG A 144 8.81 12.29 17.97
C ARG A 144 8.91 13.38 19.03
N LEU A 145 9.29 13.06 20.26
CA LEU A 145 9.39 14.04 21.34
C LEU A 145 10.56 15.02 21.16
N SER A 146 11.70 14.56 20.63
CA SER A 146 12.88 15.43 20.48
C SER A 146 12.66 16.71 19.64
N PRO A 147 12.04 16.69 18.44
CA PRO A 147 11.75 17.92 17.70
C PRO A 147 10.68 18.76 18.40
N ILE A 148 9.70 18.15 19.07
CA ILE A 148 8.66 18.88 19.81
C ILE A 148 9.30 19.71 20.93
N VAL A 149 10.24 19.14 21.68
CA VAL A 149 10.96 19.86 22.75
C VAL A 149 11.78 21.02 22.16
N GLN A 150 12.51 20.80 21.06
CA GLN A 150 13.28 21.85 20.39
C GLN A 150 12.39 22.99 19.86
N LEU A 151 11.30 22.66 19.19
CA LEU A 151 10.34 23.64 18.67
C LEU A 151 9.66 24.40 19.81
N THR A 152 9.28 23.70 20.88
CA THR A 152 8.70 24.35 22.06
C THR A 152 9.70 25.33 22.68
N GLY A 153 10.97 24.94 22.84
CA GLY A 153 12.03 25.84 23.32
C GLY A 153 12.20 27.09 22.45
N ARG A 154 12.13 26.95 21.12
CA ARG A 154 12.18 28.10 20.19
C ARG A 154 10.93 28.98 20.24
N LEU A 155 9.77 28.40 20.53
CA LEU A 155 8.50 29.12 20.63
C LEU A 155 8.33 29.86 21.97
N VAL A 156 8.97 29.41 23.05
CA VAL A 156 8.91 30.06 24.38
C VAL A 156 9.25 31.56 24.31
N PRO A 157 10.41 32.01 23.77
CA PRO A 157 10.75 33.44 23.69
C PRO A 157 9.81 34.23 22.77
N LEU A 158 9.26 33.58 21.73
CA LEU A 158 8.29 34.18 20.82
C LEU A 158 6.94 34.41 21.49
N ARG A 159 6.53 33.48 22.37
CA ARG A 159 5.28 33.57 23.15
C ARG A 159 5.39 34.54 24.32
N SER A 160 6.57 34.70 24.91
CA SER A 160 6.82 35.67 25.97
C SER A 160 6.89 37.13 25.46
N GLY A 161 6.75 37.36 24.15
CA GLY A 161 6.72 38.70 23.57
C GLY A 161 8.06 39.44 23.64
N ALA A 162 9.17 38.70 23.75
CA ALA A 162 10.50 39.31 23.80
C ALA A 162 10.86 39.92 22.43
N PRO A 163 11.42 41.14 22.39
CA PRO A 163 11.90 41.73 21.14
C PRO A 163 13.05 40.87 20.59
N LEU A 164 12.88 40.34 19.37
CA LEU A 164 13.83 39.42 18.71
C LEU A 164 15.05 40.12 18.13
N ILE A 165 14.95 41.42 17.93
CA ILE A 165 16.02 42.27 17.40
C ILE A 165 16.38 43.22 18.53
N SER A 166 17.66 43.27 18.86
CA SER A 166 18.14 44.22 19.86
C SER A 166 17.89 45.65 19.37
N ALA A 167 17.67 46.58 20.29
CA ALA A 167 17.52 47.99 19.92
C ALA A 167 18.76 48.50 19.15
N GLU A 168 19.94 47.94 19.43
CA GLU A 168 21.19 48.27 18.76
C GLU A 168 21.22 47.83 17.28
N GLU A 169 20.69 46.65 16.97
CA GLU A 169 20.61 46.16 15.59
C GLU A 169 19.60 46.94 14.75
N LEU A 170 18.46 47.34 15.33
CA LEU A 170 17.51 48.21 14.65
C LEU A 170 18.14 49.55 14.28
N VAL A 171 18.86 50.17 15.22
CA VAL A 171 19.57 51.42 14.97
C VAL A 171 20.64 51.27 13.88
N LYS A 172 21.39 50.15 13.87
CA LYS A 172 22.36 49.86 12.80
C LYS A 172 21.68 49.73 11.44
N ILE A 173 20.55 49.03 11.36
CA ILE A 173 19.77 48.87 10.12
C ILE A 173 19.29 50.24 9.62
N ASP A 174 18.78 51.10 10.50
CA ASP A 174 18.33 52.45 10.12
C ASP A 174 19.49 53.32 9.60
N VAL A 175 20.66 53.24 10.24
CA VAL A 175 21.88 53.94 9.80
C VAL A 175 22.36 53.44 8.45
N ASP A 176 22.40 52.12 8.26
CA ASP A 176 22.79 51.50 6.99
C ASP A 176 21.80 51.86 5.88
N TRP A 177 20.49 51.81 6.17
CA TRP A 177 19.46 52.23 5.24
C TRP A 177 19.66 53.69 4.82
N ALA A 178 19.86 54.59 5.78
CA ALA A 178 20.10 56.01 5.49
C ALA A 178 21.37 56.22 4.64
N LYS A 179 22.47 55.52 4.98
CA LYS A 179 23.74 55.56 4.25
C LYS A 179 23.59 55.08 2.81
N TRP A 180 23.01 53.90 2.61
CA TRP A 180 22.86 53.30 1.28
C TRP A 180 21.84 54.07 0.44
N ARG A 181 20.76 54.56 1.05
CA ARG A 181 19.77 55.42 0.38
C ARG A 181 20.37 56.74 -0.07
N ALA A 182 21.24 57.36 0.73
CA ALA A 182 21.95 58.58 0.37
C ALA A 182 22.96 58.34 -0.76
N GLN A 183 23.73 57.25 -0.69
CA GLN A 183 24.65 56.85 -1.75
C GLN A 183 23.92 56.57 -3.07
N TRP A 184 22.81 55.83 -3.03
CA TRP A 184 21.97 55.58 -4.21
C TRP A 184 21.43 56.90 -4.79
N THR A 185 20.91 57.81 -3.96
CA THR A 185 20.43 59.13 -4.44
C THR A 185 21.56 59.93 -5.10
N ARG A 186 22.75 59.94 -4.50
CA ARG A 186 23.90 60.67 -5.04
C ARG A 186 24.37 60.07 -6.36
N ARG A 187 24.50 58.74 -6.44
CA ARG A 187 24.88 58.02 -7.67
C ARG A 187 23.84 58.21 -8.76
N ARG A 188 22.55 58.07 -8.43
CA ARG A 188 21.43 58.35 -9.35
C ARG A 188 21.46 59.79 -9.84
N LYS A 189 21.71 60.77 -8.97
CA LYS A 189 21.84 62.17 -9.37
C LYS A 189 23.02 62.38 -10.30
N VAL A 190 24.22 61.87 -9.99
CA VAL A 190 25.39 62.00 -10.88
C VAL A 190 25.13 61.37 -12.23
N PHE A 191 24.60 60.14 -12.27
CA PHE A 191 24.22 59.46 -13.50
C PHE A 191 23.18 60.28 -14.29
N MET A 192 22.09 60.72 -13.64
CA MET A 192 21.08 61.56 -14.28
C MET A 192 21.64 62.92 -14.72
N THR A 193 22.59 63.51 -14.01
CA THR A 193 23.16 64.81 -14.39
C THR A 193 24.11 64.65 -15.57
N LEU A 194 24.97 63.63 -15.57
CA LEU A 194 25.87 63.33 -16.70
C LEU A 194 25.10 62.95 -17.96
N VAL A 195 23.98 62.24 -17.80
CA VAL A 195 23.11 61.79 -18.91
C VAL A 195 22.12 62.87 -19.37
N PHE A 196 21.69 63.79 -18.49
CA PHE A 196 20.64 64.80 -18.79
C PHE A 196 21.08 66.27 -18.62
N ALA A 197 22.39 66.59 -18.62
CA ALA A 197 22.89 67.97 -18.52
C ALA A 197 22.70 68.85 -19.77
N HIS A 198 21.75 68.54 -20.68
CA HIS A 198 21.22 69.51 -21.64
C HIS A 198 19.73 69.20 -21.96
N PRO A 199 18.91 70.23 -22.24
CA PRO A 199 17.81 70.71 -21.41
C PRO A 199 16.55 69.80 -21.37
N LEU A 200 15.85 69.93 -20.23
CA LEU A 200 14.45 69.61 -20.00
C LEU A 200 13.55 70.11 -21.16
N THR A 201 13.19 69.25 -22.12
CA THR A 201 11.92 69.24 -22.88
C THR A 201 11.92 68.13 -23.95
N LEU A 202 12.16 66.87 -23.59
CA LEU A 202 12.02 65.74 -24.54
C LEU A 202 11.13 64.62 -24.00
N PRO A 203 10.19 64.08 -24.81
CA PRO A 203 9.30 62.99 -24.41
C PRO A 203 10.04 61.68 -24.13
N ASP A 204 9.45 60.80 -23.31
CA ASP A 204 10.08 59.58 -22.76
C ASP A 204 10.74 58.66 -23.80
N HIS A 205 10.22 58.57 -25.04
CA HIS A 205 10.81 57.76 -26.11
C HIS A 205 12.15 58.32 -26.62
N GLN A 206 12.40 59.63 -26.50
CA GLN A 206 13.67 60.23 -26.91
C GLN A 206 14.76 60.13 -25.83
N ARG A 207 14.36 59.97 -24.54
CA ARG A 207 15.32 59.74 -23.45
C ARG A 207 15.99 58.38 -23.54
N ILE A 208 15.24 57.34 -23.92
CA ILE A 208 15.76 55.98 -24.12
C ILE A 208 16.77 55.97 -25.27
N ARG A 209 16.46 56.63 -26.39
CA ARG A 209 17.39 56.79 -27.52
C ARG A 209 18.68 57.52 -27.12
N TYR A 210 18.60 58.55 -26.28
CA TYR A 210 19.77 59.34 -25.88
C TYR A 210 20.68 58.63 -24.87
N ILE A 211 20.12 57.82 -23.95
CA ILE A 211 20.90 56.93 -23.09
C ILE A 211 21.61 55.86 -23.93
N GLN A 212 20.91 55.31 -24.94
CA GLN A 212 21.53 54.44 -25.93
C GLN A 212 22.66 55.14 -26.68
N SER A 213 22.51 56.42 -27.06
CA SER A 213 23.56 57.19 -27.72
C SER A 213 24.75 57.52 -26.81
N PHE A 214 24.55 57.78 -25.51
CA PHE A 214 25.65 57.98 -24.56
C PHE A 214 26.39 56.67 -24.29
N TRP A 215 25.66 55.56 -24.15
CA TRP A 215 26.29 54.25 -24.02
C TRP A 215 27.05 53.91 -25.32
N GLN A 216 26.43 54.09 -26.48
CA GLN A 216 27.10 53.94 -27.78
C GLN A 216 28.35 54.84 -27.91
N LEU A 217 28.34 56.06 -27.38
CA LEU A 217 29.52 56.95 -27.38
C LEU A 217 30.64 56.43 -26.46
N ALA A 218 30.30 55.85 -25.31
CA ALA A 218 31.28 55.26 -24.40
C ALA A 218 31.75 53.86 -24.83
N THR A 219 30.98 53.14 -25.65
CA THR A 219 31.36 51.89 -26.32
C THR A 219 31.70 52.06 -27.79
N ASP A 220 31.93 53.28 -28.29
CA ASP A 220 32.10 53.51 -29.74
C ASP A 220 33.33 52.77 -30.30
N SER A 221 34.29 52.46 -29.42
CA SER A 221 35.47 51.65 -29.71
C SER A 221 35.27 50.14 -29.56
N LEU A 222 34.08 49.66 -29.20
CA LEU A 222 33.77 48.25 -28.92
C LEU A 222 32.74 47.69 -29.92
N PRO A 223 32.89 46.42 -30.36
CA PRO A 223 31.86 45.72 -31.13
C PRO A 223 30.53 45.64 -30.37
N PRO A 224 29.37 45.63 -31.07
CA PRO A 224 28.05 45.64 -30.42
C PRO A 224 27.81 44.52 -29.41
N GLN A 225 28.37 43.33 -29.66
CA GLN A 225 28.25 42.16 -28.80
C GLN A 225 29.04 42.32 -27.49
N GLU A 226 30.21 42.95 -27.54
CA GLU A 226 31.04 43.22 -26.37
C GLU A 226 30.47 44.34 -25.51
N ALA A 227 29.83 45.33 -26.14
CA ALA A 227 29.08 46.38 -25.44
C ALA A 227 27.89 45.80 -24.65
N GLU A 228 27.21 44.80 -25.20
CA GLU A 228 26.08 44.12 -24.55
C GLU A 228 26.54 43.23 -23.38
N ILE A 229 27.64 42.49 -23.55
CA ILE A 229 28.28 41.72 -22.46
C ILE A 229 28.75 42.65 -21.34
N LEU A 230 29.36 43.79 -21.69
CA LEU A 230 29.82 44.77 -20.71
C LEU A 230 28.64 45.42 -19.96
N LEU A 231 27.48 45.54 -20.59
CA LEU A 231 26.25 46.03 -19.97
C LEU A 231 25.72 45.03 -18.92
N GLU A 232 25.73 43.73 -19.25
CA GLU A 232 25.42 42.65 -18.30
C GLU A 232 26.44 42.55 -17.16
N ASP A 233 27.75 42.60 -17.46
CA ASP A 233 28.83 42.53 -16.47
C ASP A 233 28.80 43.71 -15.49
N LEU A 234 28.44 44.91 -15.97
CA LEU A 234 28.26 46.09 -15.12
C LEU A 234 26.92 46.09 -14.36
N GLY A 235 26.04 45.11 -14.62
CA GLY A 235 24.73 44.97 -14.00
C GLY A 235 23.80 46.14 -14.27
N MET A 236 23.95 46.78 -15.44
CA MET A 236 23.16 47.96 -15.80
C MET A 236 21.82 47.54 -16.41
N GLU A 237 20.84 47.22 -15.57
CA GLU A 237 19.49 46.90 -16.04
C GLU A 237 18.61 48.15 -16.16
N PHE A 238 17.75 48.20 -17.18
CA PHE A 238 16.72 49.23 -17.27
C PHE A 238 15.59 48.96 -16.28
N ASP A 239 15.06 50.02 -15.66
CA ASP A 239 13.91 49.90 -14.76
C ASP A 239 12.74 49.21 -15.48
N THR A 240 12.43 47.99 -15.06
CA THR A 240 11.24 47.25 -15.46
C THR A 240 9.98 47.99 -15.01
N THR A 241 8.84 47.61 -15.58
CA THR A 241 7.54 48.15 -15.18
C THR A 241 7.24 47.94 -13.70
N GLU A 242 7.75 46.85 -13.11
CA GLU A 242 7.64 46.54 -11.68
C GLU A 242 8.48 47.48 -10.80
N HIS A 243 9.70 47.84 -11.23
CA HIS A 243 10.51 48.83 -10.51
C HIS A 243 9.78 50.19 -10.45
N LYS A 244 9.16 50.60 -11.56
CA LYS A 244 8.40 51.87 -11.63
C LYS A 244 7.14 51.87 -10.76
N THR A 245 6.47 50.73 -10.61
CA THR A 245 5.28 50.62 -9.73
C THR A 245 5.69 50.58 -8.26
N LEU A 246 6.80 49.93 -7.92
CA LEU A 246 7.36 49.89 -6.56
C LEU A 246 7.88 51.27 -6.11
N GLU A 247 8.56 52.02 -6.97
CA GLU A 247 8.99 53.39 -6.64
C GLU A 247 7.82 54.34 -6.37
N LYS A 248 6.67 54.14 -7.05
CA LYS A 248 5.41 54.86 -6.81
C LYS A 248 4.59 54.28 -5.65
N GLY A 249 5.03 53.16 -5.08
CA GLY A 249 4.35 52.46 -4.02
C GLY A 249 4.45 53.16 -2.65
N PRO A 250 3.57 52.82 -1.70
CA PRO A 250 3.48 53.47 -0.39
C PRO A 250 4.70 53.26 0.50
N LEU A 251 5.58 52.31 0.16
CA LEU A 251 6.83 52.02 0.87
C LEU A 251 7.97 53.00 0.50
N CYS A 252 7.94 53.54 -0.72
CA CYS A 252 8.95 54.45 -1.25
C CYS A 252 8.47 55.91 -1.32
N ALA A 253 7.16 56.14 -1.19
CA ALA A 253 6.59 57.45 -0.95
C ALA A 253 7.13 57.99 0.38
N ILE A 254 7.82 59.13 0.34
CA ILE A 254 8.27 59.85 1.53
C ILE A 254 7.02 60.13 2.37
N GLN A 255 6.82 59.34 3.44
CA GLN A 255 5.79 59.63 4.42
C GLN A 255 6.21 60.92 5.12
N ALA A 256 5.68 62.04 4.64
CA ALA A 256 5.65 63.27 5.39
C ALA A 256 4.88 63.00 6.69
N THR A 257 5.63 62.72 7.75
CA THR A 257 5.26 62.85 9.17
C THR A 257 4.03 62.08 9.67
N ASN A 258 4.26 61.27 10.71
CA ASN A 258 3.31 60.90 11.77
C ASN A 258 2.04 60.12 11.38
N ALA A 259 2.13 58.79 11.36
CA ALA A 259 1.00 57.94 11.75
C ALA A 259 1.49 56.64 12.39
N ARG A 260 1.45 56.57 13.73
CA ARG A 260 1.52 55.31 14.47
C ARG A 260 0.42 54.38 13.95
N SER A 261 0.78 53.31 13.26
CA SER A 261 -0.14 52.24 12.90
C SER A 261 -0.54 51.47 14.16
N ASN A 262 -1.66 51.87 14.76
CA ASN A 262 -2.34 51.11 15.82
C ASN A 262 -2.96 49.83 15.22
N LEU A 263 -2.15 48.81 14.98
CA LEU A 263 -2.65 47.44 14.77
C LEU A 263 -3.00 46.83 16.13
N LYS A 264 -4.21 47.13 16.63
CA LYS A 264 -4.83 46.38 17.72
C LYS A 264 -5.09 44.95 17.24
N ARG A 265 -4.27 43.99 17.67
CA ARG A 265 -4.59 42.56 17.55
C ARG A 265 -5.77 42.25 18.47
N LYS A 266 -6.89 41.84 17.89
CA LYS A 266 -8.06 41.31 18.59
C LYS A 266 -7.63 39.98 19.22
N ARG A 267 -7.58 39.92 20.56
CA ARG A 267 -7.38 38.66 21.29
C ARG A 267 -8.62 37.79 21.08
N GLY A 268 -8.42 36.59 20.56
CA GLY A 268 -9.30 35.45 20.80
C GLY A 268 -8.90 34.76 22.10
#